data_AF-A0A0P9PEJ6-F1
#
_entry.id   AF-A0A0P9PEJ6-F1
#
_cell.length_a   1.000
_cell.length_b   1.000
_cell.length_c   1.000
_cell.angle_alpha   90.00
_cell.angle_beta   90.00
_cell.angle_gamma   90.00
#
_symmetry.space_group_name_H-M   'P 1'
#
loop_
_entity.id
_entity.type
_entity.pdbx_description
1 polymer ?
#
loop_
_entity_poly.entity_id
_entity_poly.type
_entity_poly.pdbx_seq_one_letter_code
_entity_poly.pdbx_strand_id
1 'polypeptide(L)'
;MDCRLTDPLYSADGSTVIAEAGDKLTGEQTVQVGPGETSVFTTWTEIETQSGVRAKMDSFGAGPMGASGTEAWINRHYMQRFGGAVMLSFIQDALQAASNTTQKSSGSGGYTVNNSEQNVESMANKALDSTINIPDTGKLLPGTVITVIVARDIDFSSVFENR
;
A
#
# COMPACT_ATOMS: atom_id res chain seq x y z
N MET A 1 -11.55 7.46 5.92
CA MET A 1 -10.67 8.50 5.33
C MET A 1 -11.51 9.75 5.20
N ASP A 2 -10.98 10.87 5.64
CA ASP A 2 -11.68 12.15 5.59
C ASP A 2 -10.93 13.07 4.63
N CYS A 3 -11.64 13.63 3.66
CA CYS A 3 -11.12 14.62 2.71
C CYS A 3 -12.04 15.83 2.65
N ARG A 4 -11.51 16.91 2.08
CA ARG A 4 -12.19 18.18 1.94
C ARG A 4 -12.26 18.51 0.46
N LEU A 5 -13.42 18.94 0.00
CA LEU A 5 -13.63 19.38 -1.37
C LEU A 5 -12.76 20.63 -1.63
N THR A 6 -12.01 20.65 -2.73
CA THR A 6 -11.15 21.79 -3.09
C THR A 6 -11.90 22.89 -3.79
N ASP A 7 -12.82 22.50 -4.67
CA ASP A 7 -13.60 23.38 -5.54
C ASP A 7 -15.09 23.14 -5.35
N PRO A 8 -15.95 24.17 -5.49
CA PRO A 8 -17.39 23.99 -5.35
C PRO A 8 -17.94 23.01 -6.40
N LEU A 9 -18.88 22.17 -5.97
CA LEU A 9 -19.60 21.24 -6.83
C LEU A 9 -20.92 21.86 -7.27
N TYR A 10 -21.14 21.88 -8.58
CA TYR A 10 -22.36 22.42 -9.18
C TYR A 10 -23.30 21.29 -9.63
N SER A 11 -24.58 21.63 -9.78
CA SER A 11 -25.56 20.81 -10.48
C SER A 11 -25.16 20.59 -11.95
N ALA A 12 -25.76 19.58 -12.58
CA ALA A 12 -25.44 19.23 -13.97
C ALA A 12 -25.65 20.37 -14.97
N ASP A 13 -26.60 21.27 -14.70
CA ASP A 13 -26.89 22.49 -15.48
C ASP A 13 -26.09 23.72 -15.01
N GLY A 14 -25.31 23.61 -13.93
CA GLY A 14 -24.52 24.68 -13.35
C GLY A 14 -25.33 25.74 -12.59
N SER A 15 -26.65 25.57 -12.43
CA SER A 15 -27.51 26.59 -11.83
C SER A 15 -27.38 26.68 -10.30
N THR A 16 -27.03 25.58 -9.64
CA THR A 16 -27.03 25.47 -8.18
C THR A 16 -25.71 24.89 -7.67
N VAL A 17 -25.16 25.52 -6.63
CA VAL A 17 -24.04 24.95 -5.88
C VAL A 17 -24.59 23.89 -4.94
N ILE A 18 -24.22 22.63 -5.19
CA ILE A 18 -24.65 21.47 -4.38
C ILE A 18 -23.77 21.33 -3.14
N ALA A 19 -22.47 21.53 -3.30
CA ALA A 19 -21.50 21.45 -2.20
C ALA A 19 -20.45 22.55 -2.35
N GLU A 20 -20.07 23.17 -1.25
CA GLU A 20 -19.08 24.24 -1.21
C GLU A 20 -17.67 23.68 -1.03
N ALA A 21 -16.66 24.47 -1.41
CA ALA A 21 -15.28 24.15 -1.07
C ALA A 21 -15.13 24.04 0.46
N GLY A 22 -14.47 22.98 0.93
CA GLY A 22 -14.35 22.65 2.35
C GLY A 22 -15.38 21.64 2.87
N ASP A 23 -16.39 21.29 2.08
CA ASP A 23 -17.32 20.22 2.42
C ASP A 23 -16.61 18.88 2.59
N LYS A 24 -17.13 18.04 3.48
CA LYS A 24 -16.47 16.82 3.93
C LYS A 24 -16.82 15.66 3.00
N LEU A 25 -15.81 14.92 2.55
CA LEU A 25 -15.98 13.64 1.91
C LEU A 25 -15.45 12.54 2.83
N THR A 26 -16.26 11.50 2.99
CA THR A 26 -15.90 10.31 3.76
C THR A 26 -15.79 9.13 2.82
N GLY A 27 -14.75 8.33 3.01
CA GLY A 27 -14.50 7.14 2.19
C GLY A 27 -13.59 6.12 2.87
N GLU A 28 -13.36 5.03 2.16
CA GLU A 28 -12.50 3.92 2.57
C GLU A 28 -11.37 3.75 1.57
N GLN A 29 -10.19 3.38 2.08
CA GLN A 29 -9.03 3.12 1.25
C GLN A 29 -8.74 1.62 1.26
N THR A 30 -8.66 1.06 0.06
CA THR A 30 -8.18 -0.30 -0.15
C THR A 30 -6.82 -0.22 -0.80
N VAL A 31 -5.82 -0.70 -0.05
CA VAL A 31 -4.46 -0.81 -0.53
C VAL A 31 -4.36 -2.06 -1.38
N GLN A 32 -4.18 -1.88 -2.69
CA GLN A 32 -3.96 -2.97 -3.62
C GLN A 32 -2.54 -2.84 -4.16
N VAL A 33 -1.60 -3.53 -3.50
CA VAL A 33 -0.19 -3.48 -3.87
C VAL A 33 0.16 -4.83 -4.48
N GLY A 34 0.24 -4.86 -5.81
CA GLY A 34 0.70 -6.00 -6.59
C GLY A 34 2.12 -5.79 -7.14
N PRO A 35 2.76 -6.85 -7.67
CA PRO A 35 4.03 -6.70 -8.38
C PRO A 35 3.88 -5.75 -9.59
N GLY A 36 4.52 -4.58 -9.49
CA GLY A 36 4.47 -3.56 -10.55
C GLY A 36 3.30 -2.58 -10.44
N GLU A 37 2.39 -2.78 -9.49
CA GLU A 37 1.29 -1.87 -9.22
C GLU A 37 1.64 -0.93 -8.06
N THR A 38 1.42 0.37 -8.26
CA THR A 38 1.77 1.39 -7.26
C THR A 38 0.64 2.33 -6.86
N SER A 39 -0.59 1.81 -6.88
CA SER A 39 -1.82 2.57 -6.66
C SER A 39 -2.54 2.16 -5.38
N VAL A 40 -3.19 3.13 -4.74
CA VAL A 40 -4.21 2.90 -3.71
C VAL A 40 -5.56 3.26 -4.30
N PHE A 41 -6.52 2.36 -4.17
CA PHE A 41 -7.90 2.61 -4.56
C PHE A 41 -8.65 3.19 -3.39
N THR A 42 -9.34 4.29 -3.64
CA THR A 42 -10.21 4.92 -2.65
C THR A 42 -11.64 4.78 -3.12
N THR A 43 -12.55 4.41 -2.23
CA THR A 43 -13.98 4.40 -2.49
C THR A 43 -14.62 5.45 -1.59
N TRP A 44 -15.34 6.38 -2.20
CA TRP A 44 -16.04 7.46 -1.51
C TRP A 44 -17.48 7.04 -1.24
N THR A 45 -17.90 7.10 0.02
CA THR A 45 -19.21 6.61 0.46
C THR A 45 -20.21 7.75 0.59
N GLU A 46 -19.80 8.86 1.21
CA GLU A 46 -20.70 9.96 1.56
C GLU A 46 -20.03 11.32 1.39
N ILE A 47 -20.80 12.30 0.91
CA ILE A 47 -20.50 13.73 1.01
C ILE A 47 -21.40 14.37 2.06
N GLU A 48 -20.80 15.19 2.91
CA GLU A 48 -21.47 15.99 3.93
C GLU A 48 -21.15 17.46 3.67
N THR A 49 -22.20 18.21 3.37
CA THR A 49 -22.14 19.66 3.16
C THR A 49 -22.10 20.40 4.49
N GLN A 50 -21.54 21.61 4.52
CA GLN A 50 -21.55 22.47 5.71
C GLN A 50 -22.96 22.81 6.21
N SER A 51 -23.97 22.78 5.35
CA SER A 51 -25.39 22.96 5.72
C SER A 51 -26.00 21.73 6.41
N GLY A 52 -25.25 20.63 6.53
CA GLY A 52 -25.67 19.39 7.20
C GLY A 52 -26.38 18.40 6.28
N VAL A 53 -26.45 18.68 4.97
CA VAL A 53 -26.98 17.75 3.98
C VAL A 53 -25.97 16.66 3.73
N ARG A 54 -26.42 15.41 3.80
CA ARG A 54 -25.60 14.22 3.53
C ARG A 54 -26.16 13.45 2.35
N ALA A 55 -25.28 13.07 1.43
CA ALA A 55 -25.65 12.28 0.27
C ALA A 55 -24.66 11.13 0.07
N LYS A 56 -25.22 9.95 -0.19
CA LYS A 56 -24.42 8.78 -0.55
C LYS A 56 -24.00 8.88 -2.01
N MET A 57 -22.71 8.67 -2.27
CA MET A 57 -22.17 8.69 -3.63
C MET A 57 -21.67 7.33 -4.12
N ASP A 58 -21.22 6.46 -3.21
CA ASP A 58 -20.69 5.12 -3.51
C ASP A 58 -19.85 5.09 -4.81
N SER A 59 -18.83 5.94 -4.86
CA SER A 59 -18.09 6.30 -6.07
C SER A 59 -16.59 6.04 -5.93
N PHE A 60 -15.86 5.99 -7.05
CA PHE A 60 -14.45 5.64 -7.04
C PHE A 60 -13.54 6.88 -7.01
N GLY A 61 -12.42 6.74 -6.31
CA GLY A 61 -11.32 7.69 -6.30
C GLY A 61 -10.34 7.41 -7.44
N ALA A 62 -9.89 8.49 -8.05
CA ALA A 62 -8.91 8.53 -9.11
C ALA A 62 -7.75 9.43 -8.71
N GLY A 63 -6.60 9.24 -9.35
CA GLY A 63 -5.47 10.15 -9.21
C GLY A 63 -5.84 11.56 -9.69
N PRO A 64 -4.99 12.57 -9.41
CA PRO A 64 -5.28 13.98 -9.70
C PRO A 64 -5.56 14.31 -11.18
N MET A 65 -5.13 13.44 -12.10
CA MET A 65 -5.40 13.56 -13.55
C MET A 65 -6.47 12.57 -14.05
N GLY A 66 -7.28 11.98 -13.16
CA GLY A 66 -8.30 11.00 -13.51
C GLY A 66 -7.77 9.58 -13.81
N ALA A 67 -6.51 9.30 -13.48
CA ALA A 67 -5.95 7.96 -13.59
C ALA A 67 -6.63 7.00 -12.60
N SER A 68 -6.77 5.72 -12.98
CA SER A 68 -7.33 4.69 -12.10
C SER A 68 -6.45 4.50 -10.87
N GLY A 69 -7.00 4.74 -9.68
CA GLY A 69 -6.25 4.73 -8.43
C GLY A 69 -5.35 5.94 -8.23
N THR A 70 -4.92 6.17 -6.99
CA THR A 70 -4.00 7.26 -6.64
C THR A 70 -2.61 6.69 -6.39
N GLU A 71 -1.58 7.31 -6.98
CA GLU A 71 -0.19 6.94 -6.73
C GLU A 71 0.13 7.05 -5.23
N ALA A 72 0.67 5.98 -4.66
CA ALA A 72 0.93 5.88 -3.23
C ALA A 72 2.39 5.56 -2.94
N TRP A 73 2.84 5.94 -1.76
CA TRP A 73 4.14 5.54 -1.26
C TRP A 73 4.11 4.09 -0.83
N ILE A 74 4.98 3.25 -1.41
CA ILE A 74 4.97 1.80 -1.17
C ILE A 74 6.22 1.36 -0.45
N ASN A 75 6.02 0.71 0.69
CA ASN A 75 7.04 -0.03 1.39
C ASN A 75 6.87 -1.53 1.10
N ARG A 76 7.83 -2.07 0.34
CA ARG A 76 7.91 -3.49 -0.05
C ARG A 76 8.57 -4.38 1.01
N HIS A 77 9.00 -3.78 2.12
CA HIS A 77 9.60 -4.50 3.25
C HIS A 77 10.79 -5.38 2.86
N TYR A 78 11.60 -5.00 1.86
CA TYR A 78 12.68 -5.84 1.34
C TYR A 78 13.65 -6.32 2.43
N MET A 79 14.02 -5.45 3.37
CA MET A 79 14.91 -5.81 4.47
C MET A 79 14.26 -6.79 5.45
N GLN A 80 12.96 -6.65 5.72
CA GLN A 80 12.22 -7.56 6.59
C GLN A 80 11.95 -8.91 5.90
N ARG A 81 11.71 -8.90 4.59
CA ARG A 81 11.43 -10.08 3.77
C ARG A 81 12.68 -10.91 3.49
N PHE A 82 13.78 -10.26 3.15
CA PHE A 82 14.99 -10.94 2.65
C PHE A 82 16.23 -10.73 3.53
N GLY A 83 16.22 -9.78 4.47
CA GLY A 83 17.41 -9.45 5.27
C GLY A 83 17.91 -10.61 6.14
N GLY A 84 17.00 -11.41 6.70
CA GLY A 84 17.37 -12.61 7.47
C GLY A 84 18.03 -13.68 6.60
N ALA A 85 17.50 -13.92 5.40
CA ALA A 85 18.06 -14.87 4.45
C ALA A 85 19.44 -14.43 3.94
N VAL A 86 19.60 -13.14 3.62
CA VAL A 86 20.88 -12.54 3.20
C VAL A 86 21.93 -12.60 4.33
N MET A 87 21.57 -12.25 5.56
CA MET A 87 22.49 -12.37 6.69
C MET A 87 22.95 -13.81 6.91
N LEU A 88 22.02 -14.76 6.77
CA LEU A 88 22.33 -16.18 6.96
C LEU A 88 23.19 -16.75 5.83
N SER A 89 22.99 -16.32 4.58
CA SER A 89 23.87 -16.72 3.48
C SER A 89 25.30 -16.24 3.70
N PHE A 90 25.51 -15.02 4.22
CA PHE A 90 26.85 -14.56 4.59
C PHE A 90 27.49 -15.40 5.71
N ILE A 91 26.70 -15.89 6.67
CA ILE A 91 27.19 -16.80 7.71
C ILE A 91 27.57 -18.16 7.12
N GLN A 92 26.76 -18.70 6.19
CA GLN A 92 27.09 -19.94 5.46
C GLN A 92 28.41 -19.79 4.69
N ASP A 93 28.56 -18.71 3.92
CA ASP A 93 29.78 -18.43 3.14
C ASP A 93 31.01 -18.30 4.04
N ALA A 94 30.87 -17.64 5.21
CA ALA A 94 31.96 -17.50 6.18
C ALA A 94 32.36 -18.85 6.80
N LEU A 95 31.39 -19.70 7.17
CA LEU A 95 31.64 -21.04 7.70
C LEU A 95 32.31 -21.93 6.65
N GLN A 96 31.88 -21.85 5.38
CA GLN A 96 32.45 -22.61 4.28
C GLN A 96 33.88 -22.12 3.92
N ALA A 97 34.15 -20.82 4.01
CA ALA A 97 35.51 -20.30 3.85
C ALA A 97 36.45 -20.75 4.99
N ALA A 98 35.97 -20.75 6.23
CA ALA A 98 36.72 -21.22 7.38
C ALA A 98 37.00 -22.74 7.33
N SER A 99 36.01 -23.54 6.93
CA SER A 99 36.16 -24.99 6.76
C SER A 99 37.19 -25.32 5.67
N ASN A 100 37.14 -24.64 4.52
CA ASN A 100 38.11 -24.78 3.43
C ASN A 100 39.55 -24.40 3.84
N THR A 101 39.71 -23.37 4.68
CA THR A 101 41.03 -22.95 5.18
C THR A 101 41.60 -23.95 6.19
N THR A 102 40.73 -24.53 7.02
CA THR A 102 41.11 -25.53 8.03
C THR A 102 41.42 -26.90 7.40
N GLN A 103 40.71 -27.29 6.33
CA GLN A 103 41.01 -28.51 5.57
C GLN A 103 42.34 -28.45 4.83
N LYS A 104 42.78 -27.27 4.36
CA LYS A 104 44.10 -27.11 3.73
C LYS A 104 45.28 -27.24 4.70
N SER A 105 45.06 -27.15 6.02
CA SER A 105 46.14 -27.08 7.02
C SER A 105 46.35 -28.36 7.83
N SER A 106 45.52 -29.40 7.69
CA SER A 106 45.49 -30.51 8.67
C SER A 106 45.55 -31.88 8.01
N GLY A 107 46.76 -32.45 7.92
CA GLY A 107 47.00 -33.86 7.59
C GLY A 107 46.60 -34.86 8.70
N SER A 108 45.73 -34.51 9.64
CA SER A 108 45.19 -35.43 10.64
C SER A 108 43.98 -34.79 11.36
N GLY A 109 42.81 -35.45 11.33
CA GLY A 109 41.63 -35.07 12.13
C GLY A 109 40.69 -34.07 11.47
N GLY A 110 39.97 -34.48 10.43
CA GLY A 110 38.93 -33.66 9.78
C GLY A 110 37.74 -33.41 10.72
N TYR A 111 37.54 -32.16 11.11
CA TYR A 111 36.29 -31.73 11.73
C TYR A 111 35.20 -31.71 10.64
N THR A 112 34.18 -32.56 10.79
CA THR A 112 33.06 -32.71 9.86
C THR A 112 32.10 -31.53 9.96
N VAL A 113 32.28 -30.53 9.09
CA VAL A 113 31.42 -29.32 9.02
C VAL A 113 30.10 -29.57 8.26
N ASN A 114 29.98 -30.70 7.56
CA ASN A 114 28.81 -31.03 6.71
C ASN A 114 27.44 -30.97 7.41
N ASN A 115 27.36 -31.35 8.70
CA ASN A 115 26.09 -31.29 9.44
C ASN A 115 25.66 -29.85 9.77
N SER A 116 26.60 -28.90 9.86
CA SER A 116 26.26 -27.50 10.15
C SER A 116 25.74 -26.79 8.91
N GLU A 117 26.29 -27.05 7.71
CA GLU A 117 25.84 -26.42 6.46
C GLU A 117 24.39 -26.76 6.11
N GLN A 118 24.01 -28.05 6.18
CA GLN A 118 22.63 -28.51 5.90
C GLN A 118 21.59 -27.95 6.89
N ASN A 119 21.96 -27.84 8.16
CA ASN A 119 21.08 -27.25 9.19
C ASN A 119 20.86 -25.75 8.93
N VAL A 120 21.90 -25.03 8.51
CA VAL A 120 21.82 -23.59 8.24
C VAL A 120 21.03 -23.30 6.96
N GLU A 121 21.12 -24.14 5.93
CA GLU A 121 20.31 -24.04 4.71
C GLU A 121 18.81 -24.26 4.99
N SER A 122 18.48 -25.29 5.78
CA SER A 122 17.10 -25.56 6.22
C SER A 122 16.52 -24.41 7.05
N MET A 123 17.33 -23.82 7.94
CA MET A 123 16.94 -22.63 8.70
C MET A 123 16.74 -21.39 7.81
N ALA A 124 17.56 -21.22 6.76
CA ALA A 124 17.41 -20.13 5.81
C ALA A 124 16.11 -20.23 5.03
N ASN A 125 15.79 -21.41 4.51
CA ASN A 125 14.54 -21.66 3.80
C ASN A 125 13.34 -21.44 4.72
N LYS A 126 13.40 -21.92 5.97
CA LYS A 126 12.31 -21.73 6.94
C LYS A 126 12.13 -20.27 7.39
N ALA A 127 13.23 -19.53 7.57
CA ALA A 127 13.19 -18.11 7.87
C ALA A 127 12.62 -17.32 6.69
N LEU A 128 13.08 -17.61 5.47
CA LEU A 128 12.56 -16.99 4.25
C LEU A 128 11.08 -17.31 4.04
N ASP A 129 10.64 -18.55 4.19
CA ASP A 129 9.23 -18.93 4.07
C ASP A 129 8.34 -18.18 5.06
N SER A 130 8.86 -17.89 6.25
CA SER A 130 8.16 -17.12 7.27
C SER A 130 8.12 -15.61 6.97
N THR A 131 9.10 -15.06 6.23
CA THR A 131 9.21 -13.61 5.99
C THR A 131 8.82 -13.18 4.58
N ILE A 132 8.84 -14.08 3.59
CA ILE A 132 8.53 -13.77 2.19
C ILE A 132 7.07 -13.33 2.00
N ASN A 133 6.18 -13.78 2.89
CA ASN A 133 4.75 -13.52 2.92
C ASN A 133 4.36 -12.21 3.64
N ILE A 134 5.32 -11.41 4.12
CA ILE A 134 5.03 -10.08 4.66
C ILE A 134 4.40 -9.23 3.53
N PRO A 135 3.17 -8.73 3.68
CA PRO A 135 2.52 -7.96 2.63
C PRO A 135 3.19 -6.61 2.44
N ASP A 136 3.15 -6.13 1.20
CA ASP A 136 3.56 -4.77 0.89
C ASP A 136 2.55 -3.78 1.49
N THR A 137 3.02 -2.60 1.88
CA THR A 137 2.14 -1.55 2.43
C THR A 137 2.21 -0.31 1.56
N GLY A 138 1.05 0.20 1.16
CA GLY A 138 0.88 1.47 0.45
C GLY A 138 0.28 2.52 1.37
N LYS A 139 0.79 3.74 1.33
CA LYS A 139 0.24 4.88 2.07
C LYS A 139 0.13 6.10 1.17
N LEU A 140 -0.99 6.80 1.27
CA LEU A 140 -1.16 8.13 0.69
C LEU A 140 -0.68 9.18 1.70
N LEU A 141 -0.04 10.22 1.19
CA LEU A 141 0.46 11.31 2.04
C LEU A 141 -0.70 12.24 2.41
N PRO A 142 -0.67 12.86 3.60
CA PRO A 142 -1.61 13.93 3.93
C PRO A 142 -1.50 15.08 2.92
N GLY A 143 -2.64 15.61 2.48
CA GLY A 143 -2.69 16.69 1.48
C GLY A 143 -2.53 16.24 0.03
N THR A 144 -2.45 14.93 -0.25
CA THR A 144 -2.55 14.42 -1.62
C THR A 144 -3.91 14.79 -2.21
N VAL A 145 -3.89 15.42 -3.38
CA VAL A 145 -5.09 15.71 -4.16
C VAL A 145 -5.58 14.43 -4.83
N ILE A 146 -6.84 14.10 -4.61
CA ILE A 146 -7.52 12.92 -5.14
C ILE A 146 -8.75 13.42 -5.89
N THR A 147 -9.00 12.84 -7.05
CA THR A 147 -10.18 13.13 -7.85
C THR A 147 -11.27 12.12 -7.51
N VAL A 148 -12.52 12.56 -7.43
CA VAL A 148 -13.67 11.66 -7.30
C VAL A 148 -14.36 11.55 -8.64
N ILE A 149 -14.52 10.32 -9.13
CA ILE A 149 -15.32 10.05 -10.33
C ILE A 149 -16.66 9.49 -9.88
N VAL A 150 -17.69 10.31 -10.01
CA VAL A 150 -19.05 9.95 -9.61
C VAL A 150 -19.60 8.92 -10.60
N ALA A 151 -19.91 7.72 -10.08
CA ALA A 151 -20.31 6.59 -10.93
C ALA A 151 -21.82 6.54 -11.22
N ARG A 152 -22.62 7.37 -10.53
CA ARG A 152 -24.08 7.41 -10.62
C ARG A 152 -24.61 8.80 -10.34
N ASP A 153 -25.72 9.15 -10.97
CA ASP A 153 -26.41 10.39 -10.67
C ASP A 153 -26.92 10.38 -9.22
N ILE A 154 -26.73 11.52 -8.54
CA ILE A 154 -27.18 11.75 -7.18
C ILE A 154 -28.22 12.85 -7.23
N ASP A 155 -29.44 12.54 -6.79
CA ASP A 155 -30.54 13.49 -6.83
C ASP A 155 -30.60 14.31 -5.53
N PHE A 156 -30.43 15.62 -5.67
CA PHE A 156 -30.47 16.61 -4.59
C PHE A 156 -31.78 17.42 -4.57
N SER A 157 -32.74 17.12 -5.44
CA SER A 157 -34.01 17.86 -5.60
C SER A 157 -34.86 17.92 -4.33
N SER A 158 -34.75 16.91 -3.46
CA SER A 158 -35.49 16.87 -2.20
C SER A 158 -34.97 17.84 -1.13
N VAL A 159 -33.77 18.40 -1.32
CA VAL A 159 -33.08 19.23 -0.32
C VAL A 159 -32.83 20.65 -0.83
N PHE A 160 -32.62 20.81 -2.14
CA PHE A 160 -32.40 22.12 -2.76
C PHE A 160 -33.64 22.55 -3.53
N GLU A 161 -34.18 23.72 -3.19
CA GLU A 161 -35.23 24.39 -3.94
C GLU A 161 -34.61 25.56 -4.71
N ASN A 162 -34.62 25.50 -6.05
CA ASN A 162 -34.17 26.60 -6.88
C ASN A 162 -35.21 27.72 -6.79
N ARG A 163 -34.86 28.81 -6.09
CA ARG A 163 -35.71 30.00 -5.96
C ARG A 163 -35.24 31.14 -6.84
#